data_AF-A0A5J9UN56-F1
#
_entry.id   AF-A0A5J9UN56-F1
#
_cell.length_a   1.000
_cell.length_b   1.000
_cell.length_c   1.000
_cell.angle_alpha   90.00
_cell.angle_beta   90.00
_cell.angle_gamma   90.00
#
_symmetry.space_group_name_H-M   'P 1'
#
loop_
_entity.id
_entity.type
_entity.pdbx_description
1 polymer ?
#
loop_
_entity_poly.entity_id
_entity_poly.type
_entity_poly.pdbx_seq_one_letter_code
_entity_poly.pdbx_strand_id
1 'polypeptide(L)'
;LFTTHAAPWNTTCLTMELVTGAMSTLLPKLADLVEKEYNLHSKLRDEIMFLKKELEHMETALLKVSEAPIDEPPDIQVKLWARDVRELSYDLEDSIDAFMVRIDKPATSKAKPYSLRGFVDRTVELFRKAKVRRKIASDIQGFKRNITEVSELRDRYKVDKVAATRHDSPKRQDSIIDILRLSALYKKATELVGTEDRANELVQMLTEEGGTTQQLKIVSIVGFGGLGKTTLAKLVYDKLKEEFPCRAFVAVSHNPKIKKIFVSMLRQFGHRESVESWDLQQLIDELTNFLQSKRYFIVIDDLWDTKVWETIQYALTKNELGSRVITTTRNLDVARNVGGVYKLQPLSFADSRKLFYLRIFGIEDKCPPNELAKVAEDILRKCGGVPLAIITIASMLASKNGMENGHMYWSKVCQTLGSGLEDSPAIENMRKLLSISYYDLPPHLKTCMLYLSSYPEDSLIDIEELIWNWVGERFIRYKQGESIYEVGMDYVEELISRSMIEPACINKDRNKATSCRVHDITTRIWEIHDVLGVTFKGSVTNIIVL
;
A
#
# COMPACT_ATOMS: atom_id res chain seq x y z
N LEU A 1 14.50 -3.08 -38.22
CA LEU A 1 14.84 -1.74 -37.68
C LEU A 1 13.62 -1.13 -36.99
N PHE A 2 13.11 -1.80 -35.95
CA PHE A 2 12.17 -1.20 -34.99
C PHE A 2 12.80 -1.37 -33.62
N THR A 3 13.67 -0.41 -33.30
CA THR A 3 14.22 -0.17 -31.96
C THR A 3 13.15 0.56 -31.17
N THR A 4 12.32 -0.17 -30.42
CA THR A 4 11.46 0.44 -29.40
C THR A 4 12.33 0.79 -28.19
N HIS A 5 12.81 2.03 -28.15
CA HIS A 5 13.32 2.66 -26.95
C HIS A 5 12.16 2.89 -25.97
N ALA A 6 11.89 1.93 -25.09
CA ALA A 6 11.08 2.15 -23.90
C ALA A 6 11.95 2.88 -22.87
N ALA A 7 11.51 4.06 -22.42
CA ALA A 7 12.21 4.86 -21.43
C ALA A 7 12.13 4.20 -20.03
N PRO A 8 13.20 4.21 -19.22
CA PRO A 8 13.26 3.48 -17.95
C PRO A 8 12.89 4.39 -16.77
N TRP A 9 11.60 4.61 -16.49
CA TRP A 9 11.22 5.40 -15.31
C TRP A 9 9.96 4.82 -14.60
N ASN A 10 10.04 4.80 -13.27
CA ASN A 10 8.96 4.61 -12.28
C ASN A 10 8.44 3.19 -11.96
N THR A 11 9.36 2.27 -11.69
CA THR A 11 9.08 0.87 -11.36
C THR A 11 9.64 0.42 -9.99
N THR A 12 9.74 1.37 -9.07
CA THR A 12 10.88 1.47 -8.15
C THR A 12 10.74 0.93 -6.74
N CYS A 13 9.52 0.78 -6.22
CA CYS A 13 9.30 0.30 -4.86
C CYS A 13 8.86 -1.18 -4.85
N LEU A 14 8.11 -1.59 -5.86
CA LEU A 14 7.68 -2.98 -6.06
C LEU A 14 8.80 -3.96 -6.33
N THR A 15 9.86 -3.53 -7.03
CA THR A 15 11.03 -4.37 -7.22
C THR A 15 11.54 -4.87 -5.89
N MET A 16 11.55 -4.05 -4.84
CA MET A 16 12.09 -4.44 -3.53
C MET A 16 11.15 -5.37 -2.76
N GLU A 17 9.84 -5.13 -2.86
CA GLU A 17 8.82 -5.87 -2.11
C GLU A 17 8.57 -7.27 -2.70
N LEU A 18 8.58 -7.39 -4.03
CA LEU A 18 8.59 -8.68 -4.72
C LEU A 18 9.87 -9.48 -4.46
N VAL A 19 11.03 -8.81 -4.30
CA VAL A 19 12.26 -9.51 -3.88
C VAL A 19 12.09 -10.07 -2.48
N THR A 20 11.53 -9.31 -1.53
CA THR A 20 11.27 -9.84 -0.19
C THR A 20 10.25 -10.99 -0.21
N GLY A 21 9.27 -10.95 -1.11
CA GLY A 21 8.36 -12.07 -1.37
C GLY A 21 9.10 -13.33 -1.84
N ALA A 22 9.86 -13.22 -2.93
CA ALA A 22 10.65 -14.32 -3.50
C ALA A 22 11.72 -14.87 -2.52
N MET A 23 12.36 -13.99 -1.73
CA MET A 23 13.32 -14.41 -0.72
C MET A 23 12.65 -15.14 0.44
N SER A 24 11.44 -14.72 0.83
CA SER A 24 10.70 -15.36 1.91
C SER A 24 10.24 -16.79 1.59
N THR A 25 10.07 -17.14 0.31
CA THR A 25 9.77 -18.51 -0.14
C THR A 25 11.04 -19.34 -0.33
N LEU A 26 12.10 -18.72 -0.84
CA LEU A 26 13.38 -19.35 -1.16
C LEU A 26 14.21 -19.72 0.08
N LEU A 27 14.29 -18.86 1.09
CA LEU A 27 15.09 -19.10 2.30
C LEU A 27 14.66 -20.36 3.07
N PRO A 28 13.36 -20.62 3.30
CA PRO A 28 12.90 -21.90 3.86
C PRO A 28 13.26 -23.11 2.99
N LYS A 29 13.14 -23.02 1.66
CA LYS A 29 13.53 -24.10 0.74
C LYS A 29 15.03 -24.44 0.86
N LEU A 30 15.88 -23.41 0.96
CA LEU A 30 17.32 -23.60 1.18
C LEU A 30 17.62 -24.23 2.55
N ALA A 31 16.88 -23.86 3.60
CA ALA A 31 17.01 -24.47 4.92
C ALA A 31 16.62 -25.97 4.89
N ASP A 32 15.48 -26.29 4.28
CA ASP A 32 15.01 -27.66 4.08
C ASP A 32 16.03 -28.53 3.34
N LEU A 33 16.66 -27.98 2.29
CA LEU A 33 17.71 -28.67 1.53
C LEU A 33 18.96 -28.98 2.38
N VAL A 34 19.27 -28.14 3.38
CA VAL A 34 20.41 -28.32 4.28
C VAL A 34 20.10 -29.30 5.42
N GLU A 35 18.85 -29.34 5.88
CA GLU A 35 18.39 -30.17 7.01
C GLU A 35 18.01 -31.59 6.60
N LYS A 36 17.33 -31.77 5.46
CA LYS A 36 16.87 -33.10 5.00
C LYS A 36 18.04 -33.91 4.42
N GLU A 37 18.03 -35.24 4.63
CA GLU A 37 19.03 -36.18 4.13
C GLU A 37 18.94 -36.42 2.61
N TYR A 38 19.07 -35.37 1.80
CA TYR A 38 19.07 -35.46 0.34
C TYR A 38 20.35 -36.10 -0.25
N ASN A 39 21.25 -36.64 0.60
CA ASN A 39 22.56 -37.18 0.23
C ASN A 39 23.35 -36.20 -0.65
N LEU A 40 23.31 -34.90 -0.27
CA LEU A 40 24.10 -33.85 -0.91
C LEU A 40 25.57 -34.05 -0.56
N HIS A 41 26.46 -33.86 -1.54
CA HIS A 41 27.90 -33.84 -1.26
C HIS A 41 28.24 -32.63 -0.37
N SER A 42 29.19 -32.79 0.57
CA SER A 42 29.59 -31.73 1.53
C SER A 42 29.78 -30.36 0.87
N LYS A 43 30.49 -30.32 -0.27
CA LYS A 43 30.74 -29.08 -1.03
C LYS A 43 29.45 -28.38 -1.51
N LEU A 44 28.45 -29.14 -1.95
CA LEU A 44 27.17 -28.58 -2.39
C LEU A 44 26.36 -28.04 -1.21
N ARG A 45 26.44 -28.70 -0.06
CA ARG A 45 25.85 -28.21 1.20
C ARG A 45 26.48 -26.89 1.63
N ASP A 46 27.81 -26.76 1.52
CA ASP A 46 28.53 -25.52 1.82
C ASP A 46 28.14 -24.38 0.87
N GLU A 47 27.96 -24.68 -0.42
CA GLU A 47 27.48 -23.71 -1.42
C GLU A 47 26.04 -23.24 -1.13
N ILE A 48 25.14 -24.15 -0.74
CA ILE A 48 23.76 -23.82 -0.34
C ILE A 48 23.74 -22.97 0.95
N MET A 49 24.54 -23.33 1.96
CA MET A 49 24.65 -22.54 3.20
C MET A 49 25.21 -21.13 2.93
N PHE A 50 26.18 -21.00 2.03
CA PHE A 50 26.68 -19.70 1.59
C PHE A 50 25.56 -18.88 0.93
N LEU A 51 24.82 -19.46 -0.03
CA LEU A 51 23.72 -18.76 -0.69
C LEU A 51 22.62 -18.33 0.27
N LYS A 52 22.21 -19.20 1.20
CA LYS A 52 21.24 -18.88 2.24
C LYS A 52 21.68 -17.63 3.02
N LYS A 53 22.92 -17.62 3.49
CA LYS A 53 23.47 -16.51 4.27
C LYS A 53 23.51 -15.21 3.44
N GLU A 54 23.98 -15.26 2.19
CA GLU A 54 24.02 -14.08 1.33
C GLU A 54 22.62 -13.51 1.07
N LEU A 55 21.65 -14.37 0.77
CA LEU A 55 20.26 -13.98 0.53
C LEU A 55 19.61 -13.37 1.78
N GLU A 56 19.89 -13.88 2.98
CA GLU A 56 19.43 -13.25 4.24
C GLU A 56 19.96 -11.83 4.42
N HIS A 57 21.23 -11.58 4.07
CA HIS A 57 21.83 -10.25 4.14
C HIS A 57 21.24 -9.31 3.09
N MET A 58 20.99 -9.82 1.87
CA MET A 58 20.35 -9.06 0.80
C MET A 58 18.88 -8.73 1.13
N GLU A 59 18.12 -9.68 1.69
CA GLU A 59 16.75 -9.46 2.17
C GLU A 59 16.73 -8.34 3.22
N THR A 60 17.63 -8.41 4.20
CA THR A 60 17.75 -7.39 5.25
C THR A 60 18.09 -6.01 4.68
N ALA A 61 18.98 -5.95 3.69
CA ALA A 61 19.33 -4.71 3.02
C ALA A 61 18.14 -4.15 2.21
N LEU A 62 17.40 -5.00 1.52
CA LEU A 62 16.22 -4.60 0.74
C LEU A 62 15.08 -4.14 1.63
N LEU A 63 14.85 -4.78 2.78
CA LEU A 63 13.88 -4.32 3.78
C LEU A 63 14.18 -2.89 4.23
N LYS A 64 15.43 -2.59 4.59
CA LYS A 64 15.85 -1.22 4.97
C LYS A 64 15.64 -0.19 3.86
N VAL A 65 15.80 -0.59 2.60
CA VAL A 65 15.55 0.31 1.46
C VAL A 65 14.05 0.46 1.20
N SER A 66 13.25 -0.60 1.39
CA SER A 66 11.79 -0.55 1.28
C SER A 66 11.12 0.30 2.36
N GLU A 67 11.77 0.43 3.52
CA GLU A 67 11.37 1.28 4.65
C GLU A 67 11.83 2.75 4.48
N ALA A 68 12.48 3.10 3.36
CA ALA A 68 12.89 4.47 3.10
C ALA A 68 11.65 5.41 2.98
N PRO A 69 11.74 6.67 3.47
CA PRO A 69 10.63 7.61 3.36
C PRO A 69 10.19 7.81 1.90
N ILE A 70 8.88 7.93 1.67
CA ILE A 70 8.29 8.13 0.33
C ILE A 70 8.90 9.36 -0.38
N ASP A 71 9.26 10.40 0.39
CA ASP A 71 9.87 11.63 -0.12
C ASP A 71 11.36 11.50 -0.48
N GLU A 72 12.02 10.42 -0.06
CA GLU A 72 13.42 10.13 -0.34
C GLU A 72 13.55 8.77 -1.04
N PRO A 73 13.13 8.67 -2.32
CA PRO A 73 13.19 7.42 -3.03
C PRO A 73 14.64 6.94 -3.14
N PRO A 74 14.88 5.62 -3.10
CA PRO A 74 16.20 5.06 -3.26
C PRO A 74 16.84 5.48 -4.59
N ASP A 75 18.16 5.56 -4.61
CA ASP A 75 18.91 5.94 -5.80
C ASP A 75 18.68 4.94 -6.95
N ILE A 76 18.86 5.39 -8.20
CA ILE A 76 18.71 4.58 -9.41
C ILE A 76 19.59 3.32 -9.35
N GLN A 77 20.79 3.40 -8.77
CA GLN A 77 21.66 2.24 -8.63
C GLN A 77 21.11 1.21 -7.66
N VAL A 78 20.53 1.65 -6.54
CA VAL A 78 19.90 0.76 -5.54
C VAL A 78 18.69 0.04 -6.15
N LYS A 79 17.96 0.71 -7.04
CA LYS A 79 16.83 0.13 -7.78
C LYS A 79 17.27 -0.95 -8.77
N LEU A 80 18.34 -0.69 -9.53
CA LEU A 80 18.91 -1.68 -10.45
C LEU A 80 19.40 -2.91 -9.70
N TRP A 81 20.13 -2.71 -8.60
CA TRP A 81 20.59 -3.79 -7.73
C TRP A 81 19.41 -4.62 -7.18
N ALA A 82 18.37 -3.97 -6.66
CA ALA A 82 17.19 -4.66 -6.14
C ALA A 82 16.49 -5.51 -7.21
N ARG A 83 16.35 -4.98 -8.43
CA ARG A 83 15.81 -5.75 -9.56
C ARG A 83 16.67 -6.98 -9.86
N ASP A 84 17.98 -6.83 -9.94
CA ASP A 84 18.86 -7.93 -10.31
C ASP A 84 18.86 -9.03 -9.22
N VAL A 85 18.80 -8.66 -7.93
CA VAL A 85 18.61 -9.61 -6.83
C VAL A 85 17.27 -10.35 -6.95
N ARG A 86 16.21 -9.67 -7.41
CA ARG A 86 14.89 -10.27 -7.63
C ARG A 86 14.93 -11.41 -8.64
N GLU A 87 15.40 -11.10 -9.85
CA GLU A 87 15.41 -12.04 -10.97
C GLU A 87 16.27 -13.26 -10.61
N LEU A 88 17.41 -13.02 -9.96
CA LEU A 88 18.27 -14.09 -9.46
C LEU A 88 17.58 -14.97 -8.40
N SER A 89 16.72 -14.38 -7.55
CA SER A 89 15.98 -15.13 -6.54
C SER A 89 14.95 -16.07 -7.19
N TYR A 90 14.22 -15.59 -8.21
CA TYR A 90 13.27 -16.41 -8.97
C TYR A 90 13.97 -17.55 -9.74
N ASP A 91 15.05 -17.23 -10.46
CA ASP A 91 15.82 -18.23 -11.20
C ASP A 91 16.37 -19.34 -10.28
N LEU A 92 16.79 -18.97 -9.06
CA LEU A 92 17.28 -19.91 -8.05
C LEU A 92 16.16 -20.76 -7.47
N GLU A 93 15.00 -20.16 -7.19
CA GLU A 93 13.80 -20.86 -6.74
C GLU A 93 13.34 -21.90 -7.78
N ASP A 94 13.24 -21.53 -9.06
CA ASP A 94 12.91 -22.45 -10.17
C ASP A 94 13.91 -23.62 -10.27
N SER A 95 15.19 -23.33 -10.07
CA SER A 95 16.25 -24.33 -10.11
C SER A 95 16.13 -25.34 -8.96
N ILE A 96 15.75 -24.86 -7.77
CA ILE A 96 15.52 -25.68 -6.57
C ILE A 96 14.21 -26.47 -6.69
N ASP A 97 13.14 -25.90 -7.22
CA ASP A 97 11.88 -26.62 -7.43
C ASP A 97 12.05 -27.73 -8.46
N ALA A 98 12.75 -27.45 -9.55
CA ALA A 98 13.12 -28.46 -10.54
C ALA A 98 13.98 -29.58 -9.94
N PHE A 99 14.72 -29.32 -8.85
CA PHE A 99 15.46 -30.35 -8.11
C PHE A 99 14.54 -31.23 -7.29
N MET A 100 13.73 -30.61 -6.42
CA MET A 100 12.86 -31.31 -5.47
C MET A 100 11.93 -32.27 -6.20
N VAL A 101 11.29 -31.82 -7.28
CA VAL A 101 10.42 -32.66 -8.13
C VAL A 101 11.15 -33.88 -8.72
N ARG A 102 12.44 -33.77 -9.00
CA ARG A 102 13.22 -34.86 -9.62
C ARG A 102 13.74 -35.89 -8.62
N ILE A 103 13.88 -35.51 -7.35
CA ILE A 103 14.29 -36.38 -6.25
C ILE A 103 13.08 -37.08 -5.61
N ASP A 104 11.97 -36.39 -5.42
CA ASP A 104 10.80 -36.91 -4.68
C ASP A 104 9.90 -37.86 -5.49
N LYS A 105 10.30 -38.26 -6.71
CA LYS A 105 9.57 -39.33 -7.43
C LYS A 105 9.73 -40.66 -6.69
N PRO A 106 8.64 -41.27 -6.17
CA PRO A 106 8.72 -42.61 -5.60
C PRO A 106 9.17 -43.58 -6.69
N ALA A 107 10.07 -44.49 -6.34
CA ALA A 107 10.57 -45.51 -7.25
C ALA A 107 9.40 -46.33 -7.82
N THR A 108 8.96 -46.01 -9.04
CA THR A 108 8.03 -46.84 -9.80
C THR A 108 8.81 -48.06 -10.30
N SER A 109 8.87 -49.08 -9.45
CA SER A 109 8.73 -50.50 -9.79
C SER A 109 9.45 -51.37 -8.77
N LYS A 110 8.69 -52.25 -8.10
CA LYS A 110 9.22 -53.38 -7.33
C LYS A 110 9.74 -54.43 -8.32
N ALA A 111 10.91 -54.22 -8.91
CA ALA A 111 11.58 -55.28 -9.67
C ALA A 111 12.37 -56.20 -8.72
N LYS A 112 12.12 -57.52 -8.81
CA LYS A 112 12.68 -58.56 -7.93
C LYS A 112 14.23 -58.59 -7.94
N PRO A 113 14.89 -59.07 -6.86
CA PRO A 113 16.29 -58.74 -6.54
C PRO A 113 17.38 -59.40 -7.40
N TYR A 114 17.06 -60.20 -8.43
CA TYR A 114 18.05 -61.07 -9.10
C TYR A 114 17.98 -61.01 -10.64
N SER A 115 18.10 -59.82 -11.23
CA SER A 115 18.33 -59.70 -12.67
C SER A 115 19.26 -58.53 -13.01
N LEU A 116 20.09 -58.70 -14.05
CA LEU A 116 20.94 -57.65 -14.62
C LEU A 116 20.13 -56.39 -15.00
N ARG A 117 18.85 -56.56 -15.35
CA ARG A 117 17.92 -55.45 -15.63
C ARG A 117 17.67 -54.57 -14.40
N GLY A 118 17.50 -55.17 -13.21
CA GLY A 118 17.36 -54.42 -11.96
C GLY A 118 18.65 -53.76 -11.46
N PHE A 119 19.82 -54.22 -11.91
CA PHE A 119 21.11 -53.55 -11.67
C PHE A 119 21.31 -52.38 -12.62
N VAL A 120 20.94 -52.55 -13.90
CA VAL A 120 20.92 -51.48 -14.91
C VAL A 120 19.93 -50.40 -14.53
N ASP A 121 18.71 -50.73 -14.09
CA ASP A 121 17.70 -49.75 -13.66
C ASP A 121 18.17 -48.97 -12.42
N ARG A 122 18.78 -49.64 -11.42
CA ARG A 122 19.40 -48.97 -10.26
C ARG A 122 20.56 -48.07 -10.67
N THR A 123 21.37 -48.50 -11.62
CA THR A 123 22.52 -47.75 -12.13
C THR A 123 22.05 -46.54 -12.92
N VAL A 124 21.07 -46.69 -13.81
CA VAL A 124 20.41 -45.60 -14.54
C VAL A 124 19.74 -44.61 -13.59
N GLU A 125 19.11 -45.08 -12.50
CA GLU A 125 18.51 -44.21 -11.49
C GLU A 125 19.57 -43.45 -10.68
N LEU A 126 20.69 -44.09 -10.31
CA LEU A 126 21.84 -43.45 -9.68
C LEU A 126 22.53 -42.46 -10.61
N PHE A 127 22.68 -42.77 -11.90
CA PHE A 127 23.21 -41.86 -12.92
C PHE A 127 22.24 -40.70 -13.19
N ARG A 128 20.93 -40.93 -13.18
CA ARG A 128 19.91 -39.87 -13.28
C ARG A 128 20.00 -38.94 -12.06
N LYS A 129 20.04 -39.50 -10.85
CA LYS A 129 20.21 -38.75 -9.60
C LYS A 129 21.55 -37.98 -9.59
N ALA A 130 22.64 -38.59 -10.04
CA ALA A 130 23.96 -37.95 -10.14
C ALA A 130 24.02 -36.86 -11.23
N LYS A 131 23.38 -37.05 -12.39
CA LYS A 131 23.29 -36.05 -13.46
C LYS A 131 22.44 -34.86 -13.04
N VAL A 132 21.33 -35.11 -12.34
CA VAL A 132 20.50 -34.06 -11.73
C VAL A 132 21.31 -33.30 -10.66
N ARG A 133 22.01 -34.00 -9.75
CA ARG A 133 22.89 -33.38 -8.74
C ARG A 133 23.99 -32.53 -9.36
N ARG A 134 24.66 -33.01 -10.42
CA ARG A 134 25.68 -32.25 -11.14
C ARG A 134 25.13 -31.01 -11.82
N LYS A 135 23.94 -31.13 -12.43
CA LYS A 135 23.26 -29.98 -13.04
C LYS A 135 23.00 -28.90 -11.99
N ILE A 136 22.47 -29.29 -10.84
CA ILE A 136 22.16 -28.31 -9.79
C ILE A 136 23.38 -27.78 -9.08
N ALA A 137 24.43 -28.58 -8.89
CA ALA A 137 25.71 -28.04 -8.44
C ALA A 137 26.27 -27.01 -9.43
N SER A 138 26.09 -27.23 -10.75
CA SER A 138 26.44 -26.24 -11.77
C SER A 138 25.55 -25.00 -11.70
N ASP A 139 24.24 -25.18 -11.53
CA ASP A 139 23.27 -24.08 -11.43
C ASP A 139 23.57 -23.23 -10.17
N ILE A 140 23.70 -23.86 -9.00
CA ILE A 140 24.10 -23.24 -7.71
C ILE A 140 25.45 -22.54 -7.81
N GLN A 141 26.45 -23.12 -8.48
CA GLN A 141 27.72 -22.43 -8.73
C GLN A 141 27.56 -21.24 -9.66
N GLY A 142 26.67 -21.32 -10.65
CA GLY A 142 26.27 -20.19 -11.49
C GLY A 142 25.66 -19.07 -10.64
N PHE A 143 24.71 -19.40 -9.76
CA PHE A 143 24.09 -18.45 -8.85
C PHE A 143 25.10 -17.82 -7.90
N LYS A 144 26.01 -18.62 -7.33
CA LYS A 144 27.08 -18.10 -6.49
C LYS A 144 27.94 -17.07 -7.23
N ARG A 145 28.24 -17.29 -8.51
CA ARG A 145 29.00 -16.31 -9.31
C ARG A 145 28.19 -15.05 -9.54
N ASN A 146 26.93 -15.19 -9.96
CA ASN A 146 26.05 -14.07 -10.26
C ASN A 146 25.78 -13.20 -9.02
N ILE A 147 25.53 -13.82 -7.85
CA ILE A 147 25.26 -13.08 -6.61
C ILE A 147 26.51 -12.34 -6.10
N THR A 148 27.70 -12.96 -6.25
CA THR A 148 28.97 -12.30 -5.96
C THR A 148 29.22 -11.13 -6.92
N GLU A 149 28.95 -11.30 -8.22
CA GLU A 149 29.06 -10.22 -9.19
C GLU A 149 28.12 -9.05 -8.85
N VAL A 150 26.85 -9.33 -8.53
CA VAL A 150 25.87 -8.31 -8.12
C VAL A 150 26.32 -7.58 -6.85
N SER A 151 26.89 -8.28 -5.87
CA SER A 151 27.46 -7.68 -4.67
C SER A 151 28.69 -6.83 -4.97
N GLU A 152 29.62 -7.32 -5.79
CA GLU A 152 30.83 -6.60 -6.19
C GLU A 152 30.50 -5.34 -7.00
N LEU A 153 29.48 -5.38 -7.86
CA LEU A 153 29.00 -4.21 -8.58
C LEU A 153 28.46 -3.15 -7.59
N ARG A 154 27.67 -3.56 -6.59
CA ARG A 154 27.20 -2.66 -5.53
C ARG A 154 28.35 -1.98 -4.79
N ASP A 155 29.38 -2.74 -4.42
CA ASP A 155 30.55 -2.20 -3.70
C ASP A 155 31.41 -1.29 -4.59
N ARG A 156 31.60 -1.66 -5.86
CA ARG A 156 32.42 -0.91 -6.84
C ARG A 156 31.87 0.48 -7.12
N TYR A 157 30.54 0.63 -7.14
CA TYR A 157 29.88 1.92 -7.36
C TYR A 157 29.59 2.71 -6.07
N LYS A 158 30.03 2.20 -4.90
CA LYS A 158 29.98 2.86 -3.57
C LYS A 158 28.66 3.58 -3.25
N VAL A 159 27.61 2.80 -3.07
CA VAL A 159 26.32 3.24 -2.54
C VAL A 159 26.43 3.81 -1.11
N ASP A 160 27.45 3.42 -0.34
CA ASP A 160 27.61 3.83 1.07
C ASP A 160 27.95 5.33 1.25
N LYS A 161 28.55 5.98 0.25
CA LYS A 161 28.93 7.40 0.36
C LYS A 161 27.76 8.36 0.20
N VAL A 162 26.65 7.95 -0.39
CA VAL A 162 25.46 8.81 -0.61
C VAL A 162 24.45 8.69 0.54
N ALA A 163 24.38 7.54 1.22
CA ALA A 163 23.57 7.37 2.42
C ALA A 163 24.20 8.11 3.64
N ALA A 164 25.52 8.05 3.80
CA ALA A 164 26.21 8.67 4.92
C ALA A 164 26.30 10.21 4.85
N THR A 165 26.30 10.81 3.64
CA THR A 165 26.40 12.29 3.49
C THR A 165 25.06 13.03 3.58
N ARG A 166 23.92 12.34 3.53
CA ARG A 166 22.60 13.00 3.65
C ARG A 166 22.17 13.28 5.09
N HIS A 167 22.80 12.64 6.07
CA HIS A 167 22.52 12.89 7.49
C HIS A 167 22.88 14.30 7.97
N ASP A 168 23.69 15.06 7.23
CA ASP A 168 24.17 16.41 7.60
C ASP A 168 23.61 17.56 6.75
N SER A 169 22.67 17.30 5.83
CA SER A 169 21.94 18.39 5.16
C SER A 169 20.75 18.83 6.04
N PRO A 170 20.45 20.14 6.16
CA PRO A 170 19.33 20.60 6.96
C PRO A 170 18.06 19.97 6.40
N LYS A 171 17.46 19.07 7.19
CA LYS A 171 16.19 18.39 6.90
C LYS A 171 15.24 19.41 6.30
N ARG A 172 14.94 19.31 5.00
CA ARG A 172 13.85 20.08 4.39
C ARG A 172 12.62 19.74 5.22
N GLN A 173 12.15 20.71 5.99
CA GLN A 173 11.36 20.47 7.19
C GLN A 173 9.90 20.08 6.88
N ASP A 174 9.49 20.15 5.61
CA ASP A 174 8.16 19.79 5.13
C ASP A 174 8.29 18.80 3.97
N SER A 175 7.60 17.65 4.07
CA SER A 175 7.53 16.68 2.96
C SER A 175 6.75 17.28 1.78
N ILE A 176 7.04 16.83 0.55
CA ILE A 176 6.23 17.21 -0.62
C ILE A 176 4.77 16.81 -0.40
N ILE A 177 4.57 15.68 0.27
CA ILE A 177 3.25 15.19 0.71
C ILE A 177 2.56 16.21 1.63
N ASP A 178 3.26 16.78 2.61
CA ASP A 178 2.70 17.78 3.53
C ASP A 178 2.35 19.09 2.81
N ILE A 179 3.15 19.52 1.84
CA ILE A 179 2.85 20.69 1.00
C ILE A 179 1.60 20.45 0.15
N LEU A 180 1.48 19.26 -0.46
CA LEU A 180 0.30 18.88 -1.23
C LEU A 180 -0.96 18.80 -0.33
N ARG A 181 -0.83 18.26 0.89
CA ARG A 181 -1.91 18.23 1.89
C ARG A 181 -2.35 19.62 2.33
N LEU A 182 -1.39 20.50 2.62
CA LEU A 182 -1.67 21.90 2.95
C LEU A 182 -2.42 22.60 1.81
N SER A 183 -2.04 22.34 0.55
CA SER A 183 -2.74 22.92 -0.60
C SER A 183 -4.23 22.53 -0.66
N ALA A 184 -4.59 21.32 -0.19
CA ALA A 184 -5.98 20.86 -0.11
C ALA A 184 -6.75 21.54 1.05
N LEU A 185 -6.09 21.87 2.16
CA LEU A 185 -6.68 22.58 3.30
C LEU A 185 -7.04 24.05 2.98
N TYR A 186 -6.29 24.69 2.07
CA TYR A 186 -6.48 26.10 1.69
C TYR A 186 -7.22 26.28 0.36
N LYS A 187 -7.73 25.20 -0.25
CA LYS A 187 -8.52 25.28 -1.48
C LYS A 187 -9.96 25.73 -1.16
N LYS A 188 -10.53 26.60 -2.01
CA LYS A 188 -11.83 27.24 -1.75
C LYS A 188 -12.96 26.21 -1.57
N ALA A 189 -13.82 26.45 -0.58
CA ALA A 189 -15.04 25.69 -0.28
C ALA A 189 -16.05 25.61 -1.45
N THR A 190 -15.87 26.41 -2.50
CA THR A 190 -16.68 26.40 -3.73
C THR A 190 -16.41 25.19 -4.64
N GLU A 191 -15.45 24.31 -4.30
CA GLU A 191 -15.14 23.08 -5.04
C GLU A 191 -15.79 21.81 -4.42
N LEU A 192 -16.69 21.96 -3.46
CA LEU A 192 -17.21 20.86 -2.61
C LEU A 192 -18.59 20.38 -3.07
N VAL A 193 -18.63 19.72 -4.22
CA VAL A 193 -19.87 19.08 -4.71
C VAL A 193 -20.18 17.82 -3.89
N GLY A 194 -21.42 17.67 -3.43
CA GLY A 194 -21.90 16.46 -2.74
C GLY A 194 -21.40 16.29 -1.29
N THR A 195 -20.84 17.34 -0.68
CA THR A 195 -20.33 17.28 0.70
C THR A 195 -21.28 17.87 1.74
N GLU A 196 -22.29 18.64 1.32
CA GLU A 196 -23.17 19.36 2.24
C GLU A 196 -24.02 18.41 3.08
N ASP A 197 -24.67 17.43 2.44
CA ASP A 197 -25.46 16.40 3.12
C ASP A 197 -24.60 15.59 4.09
N ARG A 198 -23.41 15.18 3.64
CA ARG A 198 -22.42 14.46 4.47
C ARG A 198 -21.95 15.28 5.66
N ALA A 199 -21.77 16.59 5.49
CA ALA A 199 -21.41 17.47 6.59
C ALA A 199 -22.55 17.60 7.59
N ASN A 200 -23.79 17.64 7.13
CA ASN A 200 -24.97 17.70 7.98
C ASN A 200 -25.16 16.38 8.77
N GLU A 201 -24.92 15.22 8.15
CA GLU A 201 -24.88 13.93 8.84
C GLU A 201 -23.82 13.91 9.96
N LEU A 202 -22.61 14.41 9.69
CA LEU A 202 -21.55 14.48 10.70
C LEU A 202 -21.90 15.46 11.83
N VAL A 203 -22.49 16.61 11.50
CA VAL A 203 -23.00 17.56 12.50
C VAL A 203 -24.04 16.87 13.37
N GLN A 204 -24.97 16.12 12.76
CA GLN A 204 -25.98 15.34 13.47
C GLN A 204 -25.34 14.30 14.40
N MET A 205 -24.37 13.52 13.96
CA MET A 205 -23.65 12.58 14.85
C MET A 205 -22.97 13.29 16.04
N LEU A 206 -22.44 14.51 15.79
CA LEU A 206 -21.85 15.35 16.83
C LEU A 206 -22.89 16.00 17.75
N THR A 207 -24.16 16.09 17.36
CA THR A 207 -25.22 16.74 18.16
C THR A 207 -26.25 15.77 18.75
N GLU A 208 -26.43 14.56 18.20
CA GLU A 208 -27.50 13.60 18.50
C GLU A 208 -27.70 13.20 19.97
N GLU A 209 -28.95 13.27 20.43
CA GLU A 209 -29.39 13.25 21.84
C GLU A 209 -29.45 11.84 22.49
N GLY A 210 -28.58 10.90 22.08
CA GLY A 210 -28.49 9.57 22.69
C GLY A 210 -27.84 9.52 24.09
N GLY A 211 -27.44 10.69 24.61
CA GLY A 211 -26.87 10.92 25.94
C GLY A 211 -27.04 12.40 26.31
N THR A 212 -26.65 12.82 27.52
CA THR A 212 -26.68 14.25 27.88
C THR A 212 -25.82 15.03 26.88
N THR A 213 -26.38 16.10 26.29
CA THR A 213 -25.74 16.97 25.26
C THR A 213 -24.36 17.51 25.67
N GLN A 214 -24.09 17.41 26.97
CA GLN A 214 -22.90 17.78 27.71
C GLN A 214 -21.72 16.80 27.60
N GLN A 215 -21.89 15.54 27.21
CA GLN A 215 -20.75 14.61 27.11
C GLN A 215 -19.82 14.91 25.93
N LEU A 216 -18.53 14.55 26.07
CA LEU A 216 -17.56 14.53 24.98
C LEU A 216 -18.03 13.55 23.89
N LYS A 217 -18.14 14.04 22.66
CA LYS A 217 -18.43 13.20 21.49
C LYS A 217 -17.26 13.18 20.52
N ILE A 218 -16.99 12.00 20.00
CA ILE A 218 -15.90 11.74 19.08
C ILE A 218 -16.48 11.07 17.84
N VAL A 219 -16.12 11.56 16.67
CA VAL A 219 -16.48 10.99 15.37
C VAL A 219 -15.22 10.77 14.54
N SER A 220 -15.04 9.57 14.01
CA SER A 220 -13.88 9.21 13.19
C SER A 220 -14.28 8.99 11.74
N ILE A 221 -13.84 9.88 10.85
CA ILE A 221 -14.07 9.80 9.41
C ILE A 221 -13.03 8.85 8.81
N VAL A 222 -13.49 7.74 8.24
CA VAL A 222 -12.63 6.71 7.64
C VAL A 222 -12.91 6.50 6.16
N GLY A 223 -11.85 6.18 5.41
CA GLY A 223 -11.92 5.80 3.99
C GLY A 223 -10.55 5.91 3.32
N PHE A 224 -10.43 5.38 2.10
CA PHE A 224 -9.15 5.37 1.39
C PHE A 224 -8.65 6.78 0.98
N GLY A 225 -7.42 6.84 0.45
CA GLY A 225 -6.76 8.09 0.06
C GLY A 225 -7.53 8.87 -1.01
N GLY A 226 -7.55 10.21 -0.92
CA GLY A 226 -8.14 11.06 -1.96
C GLY A 226 -9.67 11.24 -1.93
N LEU A 227 -10.39 10.59 -1.01
CA LEU A 227 -11.84 10.73 -0.83
C LEU A 227 -12.32 12.09 -0.28
N GLY A 228 -11.41 12.94 0.21
CA GLY A 228 -11.78 14.25 0.78
C GLY A 228 -12.14 14.23 2.27
N LYS A 229 -11.67 13.25 3.05
CA LYS A 229 -11.90 13.17 4.51
C LYS A 229 -11.52 14.46 5.25
N THR A 230 -10.29 14.94 5.03
CA THR A 230 -9.76 16.19 5.59
C THR A 230 -10.63 17.38 5.21
N THR A 231 -11.10 17.41 3.96
CA THR A 231 -11.96 18.47 3.42
C THR A 231 -13.33 18.47 4.09
N LEU A 232 -13.93 17.30 4.28
CA LEU A 232 -15.20 17.15 5.00
C LEU A 232 -15.06 17.53 6.49
N ALA A 233 -14.00 17.08 7.15
CA ALA A 233 -13.69 17.47 8.53
C ALA A 233 -13.52 18.99 8.66
N LYS A 234 -12.83 19.62 7.70
CA LYS A 234 -12.63 21.07 7.64
C LYS A 234 -13.93 21.83 7.44
N LEU A 235 -14.82 21.33 6.57
CA LEU A 235 -16.15 21.92 6.35
C LEU A 235 -16.98 21.91 7.64
N VAL A 236 -17.05 20.78 8.34
CA VAL A 236 -17.75 20.68 9.63
C VAL A 236 -17.08 21.55 10.70
N TYR A 237 -15.74 21.58 10.72
CA TYR A 237 -14.99 22.44 11.62
C TYR A 237 -15.35 23.91 11.42
N ASP A 238 -15.31 24.41 10.19
CA ASP A 238 -15.61 25.81 9.91
C ASP A 238 -17.08 26.18 10.18
N LYS A 239 -18.02 25.22 10.07
CA LYS A 239 -19.42 25.41 10.45
C LYS A 239 -19.62 25.58 11.96
N LEU A 240 -18.97 24.75 12.78
CA LEU A 240 -19.25 24.70 14.23
C LEU A 240 -18.24 25.48 15.10
N LYS A 241 -17.02 25.79 14.61
CA LYS A 241 -15.91 26.30 15.44
C LYS A 241 -16.20 27.59 16.23
N GLU A 242 -17.15 28.41 15.81
CA GLU A 242 -17.48 29.65 16.53
C GLU A 242 -18.30 29.39 17.80
N GLU A 243 -18.90 28.20 17.94
CA GLU A 243 -19.60 27.77 19.16
C GLU A 243 -18.66 27.27 20.27
N PHE A 244 -17.35 27.20 19.99
CA PHE A 244 -16.35 26.58 20.85
C PHE A 244 -15.23 27.58 21.19
N PRO A 245 -15.08 27.97 22.46
CA PRO A 245 -14.00 28.87 22.90
C PRO A 245 -12.61 28.30 22.63
N CYS A 246 -12.45 26.98 22.75
CA CYS A 246 -11.20 26.30 22.49
C CYS A 246 -11.32 25.48 21.22
N ARG A 247 -10.50 25.79 20.22
CA ARG A 247 -10.57 25.14 18.92
C ARG A 247 -9.20 24.88 18.36
N ALA A 248 -9.01 23.69 17.80
CA ALA A 248 -7.76 23.33 17.16
C ALA A 248 -8.01 22.44 15.94
N PHE A 249 -7.22 22.64 14.91
CA PHE A 249 -7.09 21.74 13.77
C PHE A 249 -5.62 21.35 13.68
N VAL A 250 -5.32 20.07 13.88
CA VAL A 250 -3.95 19.55 13.85
C VAL A 250 -3.86 18.38 12.89
N ALA A 251 -2.79 18.35 12.09
CA ALA A 251 -2.47 17.22 11.23
C ALA A 251 -1.43 16.32 11.91
N VAL A 252 -1.60 15.02 11.75
CA VAL A 252 -0.67 13.99 12.23
C VAL A 252 0.17 13.53 11.05
N SER A 253 1.48 13.76 11.14
CA SER A 253 2.43 13.27 10.14
C SER A 253 2.65 11.76 10.29
N HIS A 254 3.07 11.10 9.20
CA HIS A 254 3.39 9.66 9.19
C HIS A 254 4.42 9.27 10.26
N ASN A 255 5.40 10.15 10.53
CA ASN A 255 6.25 10.06 11.71
C ASN A 255 5.80 11.11 12.75
N PRO A 256 4.88 10.75 13.67
CA PRO A 256 4.20 11.70 14.52
C PRO A 256 5.13 12.22 15.62
N LYS A 257 5.36 13.53 15.62
CA LYS A 257 6.01 14.22 16.74
C LYS A 257 4.95 14.71 17.71
N ILE A 258 4.49 13.85 18.62
CA ILE A 258 3.38 14.13 19.56
C ILE A 258 3.56 15.47 20.28
N LYS A 259 4.78 15.78 20.75
CA LYS A 259 5.09 17.08 21.36
C LYS A 259 4.70 18.26 20.46
N LYS A 260 5.01 18.20 19.15
CA LYS A 260 4.65 19.28 18.20
C LYS A 260 3.14 19.40 18.05
N ILE A 261 2.40 18.30 18.12
CA ILE A 261 0.94 18.29 18.06
C ILE A 261 0.37 19.02 19.27
N PHE A 262 0.81 18.66 20.48
CA PHE A 262 0.34 19.30 21.72
C PHE A 262 0.71 20.79 21.81
N VAL A 263 1.94 21.15 21.42
CA VAL A 263 2.36 22.56 21.30
C VAL A 263 1.48 23.31 20.30
N SER A 264 1.15 22.69 19.15
CA SER A 264 0.24 23.29 18.16
C SER A 264 -1.17 23.51 18.73
N MET A 265 -1.71 22.54 19.46
CA MET A 265 -3.02 22.67 20.12
C MET A 265 -3.02 23.83 21.12
N LEU A 266 -2.06 23.88 22.04
CA LEU A 266 -1.93 24.94 23.05
C LEU A 266 -1.86 26.33 22.40
N ARG A 267 -1.05 26.47 21.34
CA ARG A 267 -0.94 27.73 20.58
C ARG A 267 -2.28 28.12 19.93
N GLN A 268 -3.01 27.17 19.34
CA GLN A 268 -4.32 27.43 18.75
C GLN A 268 -5.39 27.78 19.79
N PHE A 269 -5.25 27.28 21.02
CA PHE A 269 -6.08 27.68 22.15
C PHE A 269 -5.74 29.06 22.74
N GLY A 270 -4.70 29.72 22.23
CA GLY A 270 -4.26 31.03 22.70
C GLY A 270 -3.40 30.99 23.96
N HIS A 271 -2.82 29.84 24.29
CA HIS A 271 -1.82 29.72 25.36
C HIS A 271 -0.55 30.49 24.96
N ARG A 272 -0.10 31.41 25.82
CA ARG A 272 0.93 32.43 25.48
C ARG A 272 2.33 32.09 26.00
N GLU A 273 2.45 31.10 26.89
CA GLU A 273 3.75 30.74 27.46
C GLU A 273 4.59 29.94 26.46
N SER A 274 5.91 30.02 26.63
CA SER A 274 6.86 29.24 25.84
C SER A 274 6.85 27.80 26.33
N VAL A 275 6.25 26.92 25.51
CA VAL A 275 6.07 25.48 25.80
C VAL A 275 7.01 24.59 24.98
N GLU A 276 7.94 25.18 24.22
CA GLU A 276 8.81 24.47 23.28
C GLU A 276 9.83 23.56 23.97
N SER A 277 10.25 23.92 25.19
CA SER A 277 11.20 23.15 26.00
C SER A 277 10.54 22.05 26.82
N TRP A 278 9.20 22.00 26.87
CA TRP A 278 8.48 21.13 27.77
C TRP A 278 8.60 19.66 27.36
N ASP A 279 8.57 18.80 28.38
CA ASP A 279 8.44 17.38 28.16
C ASP A 279 7.00 16.97 27.80
N LEU A 280 6.81 15.69 27.47
CA LEU A 280 5.51 15.20 27.03
C LEU A 280 4.48 15.24 28.16
N GLN A 281 4.91 14.96 29.40
CA GLN A 281 4.04 14.91 30.56
C GLN A 281 3.56 16.33 30.91
N GLN A 282 4.46 17.31 30.95
CA GLN A 282 4.13 18.71 31.17
C GLN A 282 3.10 19.23 30.16
N LEU A 283 3.26 18.87 28.87
CA LEU A 283 2.30 19.24 27.82
C LEU A 283 0.93 18.60 28.02
N ILE A 284 0.89 17.32 28.43
CA ILE A 284 -0.36 16.60 28.73
C ILE A 284 -1.07 17.23 29.92
N ASP A 285 -0.34 17.49 31.01
CA ASP A 285 -0.88 18.05 32.23
C ASP A 285 -1.47 19.44 31.97
N GLU A 286 -0.76 20.29 31.23
CA GLU A 286 -1.25 21.62 30.87
C GLU A 286 -2.47 21.58 29.95
N LEU A 287 -2.46 20.74 28.91
CA LEU A 287 -3.64 20.58 28.05
C LEU A 287 -4.86 20.12 28.85
N THR A 288 -4.67 19.15 29.74
CA THR A 288 -5.73 18.62 30.59
C THR A 288 -6.30 19.70 31.51
N ASN A 289 -5.42 20.48 32.17
CA ASN A 289 -5.82 21.59 33.04
C ASN A 289 -6.55 22.69 32.25
N PHE A 290 -6.04 23.04 31.07
CA PHE A 290 -6.61 24.08 30.23
C PHE A 290 -8.00 23.71 29.70
N LEU A 291 -8.22 22.45 29.34
CA LEU A 291 -9.48 21.94 28.79
C LEU A 291 -10.51 21.60 29.87
N GLN A 292 -10.12 21.41 31.13
CA GLN A 292 -11.03 20.96 32.19
C GLN A 292 -12.29 21.83 32.36
N SER A 293 -12.13 23.16 32.26
CA SER A 293 -13.21 24.13 32.46
C SER A 293 -13.77 24.72 31.16
N LYS A 294 -13.37 24.20 29.99
CA LYS A 294 -13.70 24.80 28.70
C LYS A 294 -14.30 23.79 27.73
N ARG A 295 -15.33 24.23 27.02
CA ARG A 295 -15.87 23.51 25.86
C ARG A 295 -14.88 23.62 24.71
N TYR A 296 -14.51 22.48 24.12
CA TYR A 296 -13.53 22.46 23.03
C TYR A 296 -14.00 21.70 21.79
N PHE A 297 -13.47 22.11 20.63
CA PHE A 297 -13.65 21.41 19.37
C PHE A 297 -12.31 21.20 18.67
N ILE A 298 -11.90 19.94 18.56
CA ILE A 298 -10.58 19.57 18.04
C ILE A 298 -10.74 18.66 16.83
N VAL A 299 -10.04 18.98 15.74
CA VAL A 299 -9.86 18.07 14.60
C VAL A 299 -8.44 17.53 14.62
N ILE A 300 -8.33 16.21 14.59
CA ILE A 300 -7.05 15.48 14.46
C ILE A 300 -7.06 14.76 13.11
N ASP A 301 -6.33 15.32 12.16
CA ASP A 301 -6.33 14.88 10.77
C ASP A 301 -5.23 13.85 10.51
N ASP A 302 -5.57 12.79 9.76
CA ASP A 302 -4.70 11.73 9.24
C ASP A 302 -4.02 10.87 10.33
N LEU A 303 -4.79 10.26 11.23
CA LEU A 303 -4.29 9.30 12.23
C LEU A 303 -3.91 7.96 11.60
N TRP A 304 -2.67 7.52 11.84
CA TRP A 304 -2.12 6.27 11.31
C TRP A 304 -2.10 5.11 12.32
N ASP A 305 -1.97 5.42 13.62
CA ASP A 305 -1.70 4.43 14.68
C ASP A 305 -2.60 4.66 15.90
N THR A 306 -3.12 3.57 16.50
CA THR A 306 -3.95 3.61 17.70
C THR A 306 -3.20 4.12 18.93
N LYS A 307 -1.90 3.80 19.07
CA LYS A 307 -1.05 4.26 20.19
C LYS A 307 -0.86 5.77 20.20
N VAL A 308 -0.81 6.37 19.01
CA VAL A 308 -0.77 7.83 18.85
C VAL A 308 -2.06 8.45 19.38
N TRP A 309 -3.20 7.86 19.03
CA TRP A 309 -4.49 8.28 19.55
C TRP A 309 -4.59 8.10 21.08
N GLU A 310 -4.20 6.94 21.62
CA GLU A 310 -4.16 6.67 23.07
C GLU A 310 -3.35 7.74 23.81
N THR A 311 -2.21 8.15 23.23
CA THR A 311 -1.38 9.21 23.81
C THR A 311 -2.08 10.56 23.77
N ILE A 312 -2.71 10.92 22.65
CA ILE A 312 -3.49 12.17 22.52
C ILE A 312 -4.67 12.18 23.50
N GLN A 313 -5.30 11.03 23.71
CA GLN A 313 -6.46 10.89 24.58
C GLN A 313 -6.13 11.23 26.04
N TYR A 314 -4.90 11.02 26.52
CA TYR A 314 -4.48 11.45 27.86
C TYR A 314 -4.57 12.96 28.07
N ALA A 315 -4.43 13.75 27.00
CA ALA A 315 -4.51 15.21 27.06
C ALA A 315 -5.96 15.74 26.92
N LEU A 316 -6.93 14.89 26.55
CA LEU A 316 -8.31 15.29 26.30
C LEU A 316 -9.18 15.06 27.53
N THR A 317 -9.68 16.13 28.14
CA THR A 317 -10.56 16.02 29.31
C THR A 317 -11.99 15.64 28.92
N LYS A 318 -12.51 14.54 29.49
CA LYS A 318 -13.93 14.18 29.40
C LYS A 318 -14.78 15.04 30.32
N ASN A 319 -14.90 16.33 30.00
CA ASN A 319 -15.77 17.24 30.72
C ASN A 319 -17.22 17.15 30.21
N GLU A 320 -18.16 17.55 31.07
CA GLU A 320 -19.60 17.60 30.73
C GLU A 320 -19.97 18.97 30.13
N LEU A 321 -19.12 19.52 29.25
CA LEU A 321 -19.30 20.86 28.66
C LEU A 321 -19.69 20.81 27.17
N GLY A 322 -19.99 19.63 26.63
CA GLY A 322 -20.43 19.44 25.25
C GLY A 322 -19.28 19.56 24.25
N SER A 323 -18.09 19.08 24.63
CA SER A 323 -16.89 19.09 23.79
C SER A 323 -16.98 18.08 22.64
N ARG A 324 -16.28 18.36 21.54
CA ARG A 324 -16.36 17.59 20.28
C ARG A 324 -14.96 17.30 19.74
N VAL A 325 -14.78 16.10 19.18
CA VAL A 325 -13.55 15.73 18.48
C VAL A 325 -13.91 15.06 17.16
N ILE A 326 -13.26 15.49 16.08
CA ILE A 326 -13.27 14.77 14.81
C ILE A 326 -11.88 14.20 14.58
N THR A 327 -11.81 12.95 14.17
CA THR A 327 -10.58 12.38 13.62
C THR A 327 -10.76 11.99 12.17
N THR A 328 -9.70 12.02 11.38
CA THR A 328 -9.70 11.42 10.04
C THR A 328 -8.63 10.33 9.98
N THR A 329 -8.93 9.22 9.31
CA THR A 329 -7.98 8.12 9.15
C THR A 329 -8.26 7.32 7.87
N ARG A 330 -7.27 6.58 7.40
CA ARG A 330 -7.42 5.60 6.31
C ARG A 330 -7.67 4.18 6.83
N ASN A 331 -7.53 3.98 8.14
CA ASN A 331 -7.58 2.68 8.79
C ASN A 331 -8.85 2.56 9.65
N LEU A 332 -9.68 1.57 9.35
CA LEU A 332 -10.95 1.29 10.02
C LEU A 332 -10.76 0.83 11.46
N ASP A 333 -9.70 0.09 11.78
CA ASP A 333 -9.44 -0.31 13.16
C ASP A 333 -8.98 0.87 14.01
N VAL A 334 -8.22 1.80 13.45
CA VAL A 334 -7.94 3.09 14.11
C VAL A 334 -9.24 3.84 14.37
N ALA A 335 -10.13 3.93 13.38
CA ALA A 335 -11.42 4.61 13.55
C ALA A 335 -12.31 3.93 14.62
N ARG A 336 -12.33 2.59 14.65
CA ARG A 336 -13.08 1.81 15.65
C ARG A 336 -12.54 2.00 17.06
N ASN A 337 -11.21 2.06 17.21
CA ASN A 337 -10.56 2.31 18.49
C ASN A 337 -10.85 3.73 19.01
N VAL A 338 -10.88 4.72 18.11
CA VAL A 338 -11.26 6.11 18.44
C VAL A 338 -12.73 6.23 18.82
N GLY A 339 -13.63 5.62 18.05
CA GLY A 339 -15.09 5.67 18.23
C GLY A 339 -15.82 6.59 17.25
N GLY A 340 -17.14 6.40 17.16
CA GLY A 340 -18.03 7.21 16.30
C GLY A 340 -17.70 7.09 14.81
N VAL A 341 -17.57 5.88 14.29
CA VAL A 341 -17.08 5.64 12.91
C VAL A 341 -18.06 6.18 11.86
N TYR A 342 -17.57 7.06 10.99
CA TYR A 342 -18.25 7.52 9.78
C TYR A 342 -17.46 7.08 8.54
N LYS A 343 -17.98 6.08 7.81
CA LYS A 343 -17.35 5.56 6.59
C LYS A 343 -17.67 6.45 5.39
N LEU A 344 -16.69 7.24 4.95
CA LEU A 344 -16.83 8.12 3.80
C LEU A 344 -16.84 7.31 2.50
N GLN A 345 -17.92 7.43 1.73
CA GLN A 345 -18.08 6.77 0.44
C GLN A 345 -17.54 7.63 -0.71
N PRO A 346 -17.17 7.02 -1.85
CA PRO A 346 -16.95 7.75 -3.10
C PRO A 346 -18.14 8.65 -3.48
N LEU A 347 -17.90 9.63 -4.34
CA LEU A 347 -18.98 10.47 -4.87
C LEU A 347 -19.92 9.63 -5.74
N SER A 348 -21.20 9.99 -5.74
CA SER A 348 -22.14 9.44 -6.71
C SER A 348 -21.67 9.77 -8.13
N PHE A 349 -22.09 9.00 -9.13
CA PHE A 349 -21.76 9.31 -10.52
C PHE A 349 -22.26 10.70 -10.92
N ALA A 350 -23.41 11.12 -10.41
CA ALA A 350 -23.99 12.44 -10.65
C ALA A 350 -23.12 13.57 -10.06
N ASP A 351 -22.68 13.43 -8.80
CA ASP A 351 -21.82 14.44 -8.15
C ASP A 351 -20.41 14.45 -8.74
N SER A 352 -19.90 13.28 -9.12
CA SER A 352 -18.64 13.15 -9.84
C SER A 352 -18.67 13.93 -11.15
N ARG A 353 -19.77 13.80 -11.91
CA ARG A 353 -19.98 14.52 -13.18
C ARG A 353 -20.08 16.02 -12.96
N LYS A 354 -20.83 16.47 -11.96
CA LYS A 354 -20.92 17.89 -11.57
C LYS A 354 -19.55 18.46 -11.23
N LEU A 355 -18.79 17.77 -10.36
CA LEU A 355 -17.44 18.20 -9.96
C LEU A 355 -16.49 18.27 -11.16
N PHE A 356 -16.56 17.28 -12.05
CA PHE A 356 -15.73 17.21 -13.26
C PHE A 356 -16.01 18.40 -14.20
N TYR A 357 -17.27 18.67 -14.51
CA TYR A 357 -17.65 19.77 -15.41
C TYR A 357 -17.46 21.15 -14.78
N LEU A 358 -17.75 21.30 -13.50
CA LEU A 358 -17.44 22.51 -12.74
C LEU A 358 -15.96 22.84 -12.86
N ARG A 359 -15.09 21.83 -12.75
CA ARG A 359 -13.65 22.03 -12.82
C ARG A 359 -13.14 22.36 -14.23
N ILE A 360 -13.74 21.81 -15.27
CA ILE A 360 -13.31 22.03 -16.67
C ILE A 360 -13.87 23.34 -17.24
N PHE A 361 -15.14 23.63 -16.95
CA PHE A 361 -15.90 24.70 -17.62
C PHE A 361 -16.28 25.85 -16.69
N GLY A 362 -16.10 25.70 -15.38
CA GLY A 362 -16.54 26.68 -14.38
C GLY A 362 -18.06 26.70 -14.13
N ILE A 363 -18.81 25.76 -14.72
CA ILE A 363 -20.27 25.68 -14.64
C ILE A 363 -20.67 24.20 -14.45
N GLU A 364 -21.53 23.90 -13.48
CA GLU A 364 -21.92 22.53 -13.12
C GLU A 364 -22.74 21.82 -14.21
N ASP A 365 -23.66 22.54 -14.87
CA ASP A 365 -24.65 21.97 -15.81
C ASP A 365 -24.24 22.06 -17.30
N LYS A 366 -22.97 22.32 -17.60
CA LYS A 366 -22.53 22.42 -18.99
C LYS A 366 -22.22 21.02 -19.56
N CYS A 367 -23.09 20.52 -20.43
CA CYS A 367 -22.81 19.32 -21.20
C CYS A 367 -21.84 19.62 -22.37
N PRO A 368 -20.71 18.90 -22.49
CA PRO A 368 -19.89 18.98 -23.69
C PRO A 368 -20.64 18.36 -24.89
N PRO A 369 -20.19 18.62 -26.14
CA PRO A 369 -20.71 17.95 -27.33
C PRO A 369 -20.78 16.41 -27.17
N ASN A 370 -21.74 15.77 -27.83
CA ASN A 370 -22.07 14.34 -27.64
C ASN A 370 -20.86 13.37 -27.73
N GLU A 371 -19.86 13.67 -28.57
CA GLU A 371 -18.64 12.85 -28.68
C GLU A 371 -17.76 12.94 -27.43
N LEU A 372 -17.60 14.15 -26.87
CA LEU A 372 -16.87 14.40 -25.63
C LEU A 372 -17.62 13.85 -24.41
N ALA A 373 -18.95 13.81 -24.45
CA ALA A 373 -19.76 13.28 -23.35
C ALA A 373 -19.47 11.80 -23.09
N LYS A 374 -19.33 10.97 -24.14
CA LYS A 374 -18.97 9.55 -23.99
C LYS A 374 -17.59 9.36 -23.38
N VAL A 375 -16.60 10.10 -23.89
CA VAL A 375 -15.23 10.06 -23.35
C VAL A 375 -15.20 10.56 -21.90
N ALA A 376 -16.00 11.58 -21.56
CA ALA A 376 -16.15 12.07 -20.19
C ALA A 376 -16.72 10.99 -19.26
N GLU A 377 -17.76 10.26 -19.70
CA GLU A 377 -18.37 9.18 -18.92
C GLU A 377 -17.38 8.04 -18.67
N ASP A 378 -16.61 7.65 -19.68
CA ASP A 378 -15.56 6.65 -19.52
C ASP A 378 -14.49 7.15 -18.55
N ILE A 379 -14.03 8.41 -18.67
CA ILE A 379 -13.08 9.02 -17.71
C ILE A 379 -13.66 9.04 -16.28
N LEU A 380 -14.95 9.34 -16.12
CA LEU A 380 -15.59 9.38 -14.81
C LEU A 380 -15.75 8.00 -14.19
N ARG A 381 -16.13 6.99 -14.99
CA ARG A 381 -16.12 5.58 -14.57
C ARG A 381 -14.72 5.18 -14.13
N LYS A 382 -13.72 5.60 -14.91
CA LYS A 382 -12.30 5.43 -14.62
C LYS A 382 -11.82 6.12 -13.32
N CYS A 383 -12.49 7.17 -12.86
CA CYS A 383 -12.15 7.85 -11.61
C CYS A 383 -12.76 7.18 -10.37
N GLY A 384 -13.70 6.25 -10.51
CA GLY A 384 -14.32 5.53 -9.38
C GLY A 384 -14.96 6.43 -8.33
N GLY A 385 -15.43 7.63 -8.71
CA GLY A 385 -16.00 8.62 -7.79
C GLY A 385 -15.02 9.28 -6.82
N VAL A 386 -13.70 9.16 -7.03
CA VAL A 386 -12.67 9.72 -6.15
C VAL A 386 -12.44 11.21 -6.46
N PRO A 387 -12.74 12.15 -5.54
CA PRO A 387 -12.61 13.59 -5.79
C PRO A 387 -11.22 14.02 -6.26
N LEU A 388 -10.16 13.50 -5.63
CA LEU A 388 -8.77 13.82 -6.02
C LEU A 388 -8.47 13.43 -7.48
N ALA A 389 -8.95 12.27 -7.92
CA ALA A 389 -8.77 11.80 -9.29
C ALA A 389 -9.51 12.68 -10.29
N ILE A 390 -10.79 12.91 -9.99
CA ILE A 390 -11.69 13.73 -10.81
C ILE A 390 -11.10 15.13 -11.00
N ILE A 391 -10.71 15.80 -9.91
CA ILE A 391 -10.16 17.16 -9.96
C ILE A 391 -8.83 17.20 -10.72
N THR A 392 -7.97 16.21 -10.54
CA THR A 392 -6.65 16.16 -11.19
C THR A 392 -6.81 16.02 -12.71
N ILE A 393 -7.62 15.05 -13.14
CA ILE A 393 -7.86 14.79 -14.56
C ILE A 393 -8.63 15.97 -15.19
N ALA A 394 -9.68 16.45 -14.53
CA ALA A 394 -10.42 17.62 -14.97
C ALA A 394 -9.52 18.86 -15.13
N SER A 395 -8.61 19.12 -14.18
CA SER A 395 -7.67 20.25 -14.28
C SER A 395 -6.72 20.09 -15.47
N MET A 396 -6.28 18.86 -15.75
CA MET A 396 -5.43 18.56 -16.89
C MET A 396 -6.17 18.77 -18.22
N LEU A 397 -7.44 18.34 -18.31
CA LEU A 397 -8.28 18.56 -19.49
C LEU A 397 -8.64 20.04 -19.67
N ALA A 398 -8.88 20.77 -18.59
CA ALA A 398 -9.17 22.20 -18.61
C ALA A 398 -8.03 23.01 -19.26
N SER A 399 -6.77 22.61 -19.05
CA SER A 399 -5.59 23.28 -19.63
C SER A 399 -5.53 23.23 -21.17
N LYS A 400 -6.30 22.34 -21.80
CA LYS A 400 -6.37 22.14 -23.25
C LYS A 400 -7.79 22.34 -23.80
N ASN A 401 -8.70 22.91 -22.99
CA ASN A 401 -10.08 23.16 -23.38
C ASN A 401 -10.13 24.24 -24.49
N GLY A 402 -10.85 23.98 -25.58
CA GLY A 402 -10.99 24.92 -26.71
C GLY A 402 -9.91 24.84 -27.80
N MET A 403 -8.99 23.88 -27.76
CA MET A 403 -8.09 23.58 -28.89
C MET A 403 -8.79 22.75 -29.98
N GLU A 404 -8.43 22.94 -31.25
CA GLU A 404 -8.99 22.22 -32.40
C GLU A 404 -8.93 20.69 -32.25
N ASN A 405 -7.93 20.17 -31.51
CA ASN A 405 -7.74 18.74 -31.26
C ASN A 405 -8.19 18.28 -29.86
N GLY A 406 -9.06 19.05 -29.18
CA GLY A 406 -9.49 18.77 -27.80
C GLY A 406 -10.08 17.37 -27.60
N HIS A 407 -10.91 16.90 -28.54
CA HIS A 407 -11.47 15.54 -28.48
C HIS A 407 -10.40 14.44 -28.55
N MET A 408 -9.40 14.58 -29.42
CA MET A 408 -8.29 13.62 -29.53
C MET A 408 -7.44 13.60 -28.26
N TYR A 409 -7.26 14.76 -27.61
CA TYR A 409 -6.59 14.83 -26.32
C TYR A 409 -7.36 14.13 -25.20
N TRP A 410 -8.69 14.32 -25.11
CA TRP A 410 -9.52 13.62 -24.13
C TRP A 410 -9.50 12.11 -24.34
N SER A 411 -9.59 11.65 -25.60
CA SER A 411 -9.48 10.23 -25.92
C SER A 411 -8.11 9.67 -25.57
N LYS A 412 -7.02 10.42 -25.85
CA LYS A 412 -5.66 10.02 -25.47
C LYS A 412 -5.56 9.87 -23.95
N VAL A 413 -6.01 10.86 -23.19
CA VAL A 413 -6.03 10.80 -21.72
C VAL A 413 -6.85 9.62 -21.23
N CYS A 414 -8.04 9.40 -21.79
CA CYS A 414 -8.87 8.25 -21.43
C CYS A 414 -8.14 6.92 -21.68
N GLN A 415 -7.40 6.79 -22.78
CA GLN A 415 -6.61 5.59 -23.09
C GLN A 415 -5.40 5.43 -22.16
N THR A 416 -4.66 6.51 -21.88
CA THR A 416 -3.43 6.46 -21.06
C THR A 416 -3.70 6.38 -19.56
N LEU A 417 -4.89 6.78 -19.11
CA LEU A 417 -5.28 6.71 -17.70
C LEU A 417 -5.24 5.29 -17.12
N GLY A 418 -5.52 4.28 -17.95
CA GLY A 418 -5.48 2.86 -17.56
C GLY A 418 -4.20 2.12 -17.96
N SER A 419 -3.18 2.82 -18.47
CA SER A 419 -1.94 2.16 -18.90
C SER A 419 -0.72 2.59 -18.10
N GLY A 420 -0.90 3.49 -17.12
CA GLY A 420 0.22 4.06 -16.37
C GLY A 420 1.08 5.07 -17.13
N LEU A 421 0.96 5.18 -18.45
CA LEU A 421 1.87 5.88 -19.38
C LEU A 421 1.74 7.42 -19.41
N GLU A 422 0.84 8.02 -18.62
CA GLU A 422 0.68 9.47 -18.58
C GLU A 422 1.65 10.14 -17.58
N ASP A 423 2.69 10.78 -18.11
CA ASP A 423 3.80 11.38 -17.35
C ASP A 423 3.54 12.84 -16.90
N SER A 424 2.30 13.20 -16.64
CA SER A 424 1.98 14.53 -16.11
C SER A 424 2.39 14.63 -14.62
N PRO A 425 3.11 15.69 -14.19
CA PRO A 425 3.49 15.88 -12.78
C PRO A 425 2.29 15.87 -11.82
N ALA A 426 1.12 16.31 -12.29
CA ALA A 426 -0.11 16.30 -11.50
C ALA A 426 -0.65 14.88 -11.27
N ILE A 427 -0.59 14.02 -12.30
CA ILE A 427 -0.98 12.62 -12.21
C ILE A 427 0.02 11.83 -11.36
N GLU A 428 1.31 12.13 -11.48
CA GLU A 428 2.35 11.54 -10.64
C GLU A 428 2.13 11.87 -9.15
N ASN A 429 1.85 13.14 -8.83
CA ASN A 429 1.54 13.55 -7.45
C ASN A 429 0.26 12.91 -6.92
N MET A 430 -0.78 12.82 -7.75
CA MET A 430 -2.01 12.10 -7.40
C MET A 430 -1.71 10.63 -7.09
N ARG A 431 -0.96 9.94 -7.95
CA ARG A 431 -0.54 8.55 -7.73
C ARG A 431 0.22 8.41 -6.42
N LYS A 432 1.23 9.26 -6.17
CA LYS A 432 1.98 9.27 -4.90
C LYS A 432 1.07 9.40 -3.68
N LEU A 433 0.09 10.31 -3.69
CA LEU A 433 -0.84 10.54 -2.58
C LEU A 433 -1.79 9.35 -2.32
N LEU A 434 -2.20 8.67 -3.38
CA LEU A 434 -3.05 7.48 -3.31
C LEU A 434 -2.25 6.25 -2.86
N SER A 435 -1.00 6.12 -3.30
CA SER A 435 -0.10 5.01 -2.95
C SER A 435 0.45 5.04 -1.52
N ILE A 436 0.26 6.13 -0.75
CA ILE A 436 0.75 6.20 0.64
C ILE A 436 0.21 5.03 1.48
N SER A 437 -1.07 4.66 1.30
CA SER A 437 -1.68 3.53 2.02
C SER A 437 -1.01 2.19 1.70
N TYR A 438 -0.49 2.03 0.47
CA TYR A 438 0.25 0.85 0.08
C TYR A 438 1.65 0.81 0.71
N TYR A 439 2.37 1.94 0.68
CA TYR A 439 3.73 2.00 1.23
C TYR A 439 3.77 1.72 2.73
N ASP A 440 2.69 2.04 3.43
CA ASP A 440 2.50 1.76 4.86
C ASP A 440 2.12 0.29 5.16
N LEU A 441 1.84 -0.54 4.14
CA LEU A 441 1.57 -1.95 4.36
C LEU A 441 2.81 -2.71 4.86
N PRO A 442 2.63 -3.68 5.77
CA PRO A 442 3.66 -4.66 6.07
C PRO A 442 4.13 -5.41 4.81
N PRO A 443 5.40 -5.83 4.73
CA PRO A 443 5.96 -6.51 3.55
C PRO A 443 5.15 -7.72 3.05
N HIS A 444 4.59 -8.52 3.97
CA HIS A 444 3.79 -9.70 3.61
C HIS A 444 2.45 -9.36 2.94
N LEU A 445 1.83 -8.23 3.30
CA LEU A 445 0.60 -7.77 2.67
C LEU A 445 0.83 -7.10 1.32
N LYS A 446 2.02 -6.52 1.10
CA LYS A 446 2.37 -5.87 -0.17
C LYS A 446 2.33 -6.87 -1.34
N THR A 447 2.88 -8.06 -1.15
CA THR A 447 2.84 -9.14 -2.16
C THR A 447 1.42 -9.65 -2.39
N CYS A 448 0.64 -9.86 -1.31
CA CYS A 448 -0.76 -10.27 -1.40
C CYS A 448 -1.60 -9.22 -2.16
N MET A 449 -1.35 -7.93 -1.91
CA MET A 449 -2.00 -6.82 -2.59
C MET A 449 -1.63 -6.77 -4.08
N LEU A 450 -0.36 -7.03 -4.43
CA LEU A 450 0.08 -7.08 -5.83
C LEU A 450 -0.58 -8.23 -6.59
N TYR A 451 -0.79 -9.39 -5.94
CA TYR A 451 -1.47 -10.51 -6.58
C TYR A 451 -2.87 -10.15 -7.07
N LEU A 452 -3.56 -9.25 -6.37
CA LEU A 452 -4.91 -8.80 -6.74
C LEU A 452 -4.94 -8.04 -8.08
N SER A 453 -3.80 -7.53 -8.57
CA SER A 453 -3.70 -6.92 -9.92
C SER A 453 -3.91 -7.93 -11.05
N SER A 454 -3.85 -9.23 -10.78
CA SER A 454 -4.14 -10.28 -11.78
C SER A 454 -5.64 -10.43 -12.08
N TYR A 455 -6.51 -9.88 -11.23
CA TYR A 455 -7.95 -9.96 -11.41
C TYR A 455 -8.45 -8.81 -12.30
N PRO A 456 -9.47 -9.02 -13.14
CA PRO A 456 -10.06 -7.95 -13.95
C PRO A 456 -10.59 -6.80 -13.10
N GLU A 457 -10.56 -5.57 -13.65
CA GLU A 457 -11.20 -4.41 -13.03
C GLU A 457 -12.66 -4.73 -12.62
N ASP A 458 -13.10 -4.24 -11.46
CA ASP A 458 -14.45 -4.42 -10.89
C ASP A 458 -14.88 -5.87 -10.59
N SER A 459 -14.00 -6.86 -10.76
CA SER A 459 -14.36 -8.26 -10.53
C SER A 459 -14.63 -8.55 -9.05
N LEU A 460 -15.65 -9.38 -8.82
CA LEU A 460 -15.91 -9.98 -7.51
C LEU A 460 -14.90 -11.10 -7.29
N ILE A 461 -14.08 -10.97 -6.26
CA ILE A 461 -13.06 -11.94 -5.88
C ILE A 461 -13.60 -12.76 -4.71
N ASP A 462 -13.64 -14.08 -4.86
CA ASP A 462 -13.96 -14.99 -3.76
C ASP A 462 -12.79 -15.05 -2.78
N ILE A 463 -13.07 -14.81 -1.49
CA ILE A 463 -12.03 -14.70 -0.45
C ILE A 463 -11.41 -16.06 -0.16
N GLU A 464 -12.18 -17.14 -0.22
CA GLU A 464 -11.66 -18.49 0.04
C GLU A 464 -10.69 -18.89 -1.07
N GLU A 465 -11.07 -18.70 -2.34
CA GLU A 465 -10.20 -18.94 -3.49
C GLU A 465 -8.93 -18.06 -3.43
N LEU A 466 -9.09 -16.77 -3.11
CA LEU A 466 -7.96 -15.85 -2.97
C LEU A 466 -6.96 -16.32 -1.91
N ILE A 467 -7.44 -16.74 -0.74
CA ILE A 467 -6.58 -17.26 0.33
C ILE A 467 -5.83 -18.50 -0.16
N TRP A 468 -6.51 -19.46 -0.78
CA TRP A 468 -5.84 -20.66 -1.30
C TRP A 468 -4.82 -20.36 -2.40
N ASN A 469 -5.08 -19.36 -3.23
CA ASN A 469 -4.11 -18.86 -4.20
C ASN A 469 -2.87 -18.26 -3.50
N TRP A 470 -3.05 -17.43 -2.48
CA TRP A 470 -1.92 -16.92 -1.67
C TRP A 470 -1.16 -18.01 -0.92
N VAL A 471 -1.83 -19.08 -0.48
CA VAL A 471 -1.19 -20.27 0.10
C VAL A 471 -0.35 -20.98 -0.96
N GLY A 472 -0.90 -21.18 -2.17
CA GLY A 472 -0.22 -21.83 -3.29
C GLY A 472 1.06 -21.08 -3.71
N GLU A 473 0.96 -19.75 -3.78
CA GLU A 473 2.08 -18.85 -4.05
C GLU A 473 3.01 -18.65 -2.83
N ARG A 474 2.67 -19.24 -1.68
CA ARG A 474 3.42 -19.16 -0.40
C ARG A 474 3.62 -17.74 0.14
N PHE A 475 2.69 -16.83 -0.15
CA PHE A 475 2.71 -15.48 0.41
C PHE A 475 2.37 -15.46 1.90
N ILE A 476 1.66 -16.49 2.39
CA ILE A 476 1.30 -16.65 3.79
C ILE A 476 2.42 -17.34 4.55
N ARG A 477 2.98 -16.65 5.55
CA ARG A 477 4.05 -17.19 6.41
C ARG A 477 3.46 -18.11 7.48
N TYR A 478 3.78 -19.40 7.41
CA TYR A 478 3.37 -20.38 8.41
C TYR A 478 4.10 -20.16 9.74
N LYS A 479 3.34 -20.10 10.85
CA LYS A 479 3.87 -20.26 12.21
C LYS A 479 3.39 -21.58 12.79
N GLN A 480 4.27 -22.28 13.49
CA GLN A 480 3.96 -23.59 14.05
C GLN A 480 2.80 -23.50 15.04
N GLY A 481 1.68 -24.18 14.72
CA GLY A 481 0.46 -24.19 15.55
C GLY A 481 -0.67 -23.28 15.08
N GLU A 482 -0.47 -22.47 14.04
CA GLU A 482 -1.51 -21.62 13.44
C GLU A 482 -2.10 -22.26 12.17
N SER A 483 -3.40 -22.08 11.95
CA SER A 483 -4.04 -22.48 10.69
C SER A 483 -3.64 -21.52 9.58
N ILE A 484 -3.06 -22.04 8.49
CA ILE A 484 -2.64 -21.22 7.34
C ILE A 484 -3.81 -20.42 6.74
N TYR A 485 -5.01 -21.00 6.78
CA TYR A 485 -6.22 -20.36 6.30
C TYR A 485 -6.63 -19.19 7.19
N GLU A 486 -6.49 -19.34 8.52
CA GLU A 486 -6.80 -18.26 9.47
C GLU A 486 -5.81 -17.10 9.30
N VAL A 487 -4.52 -17.38 9.12
CA VAL A 487 -3.52 -16.34 8.81
C VAL A 487 -3.86 -15.62 7.50
N GLY A 488 -4.29 -16.35 6.47
CA GLY A 488 -4.76 -15.75 5.22
C GLY A 488 -5.99 -14.87 5.39
N MET A 489 -6.95 -15.29 6.22
CA MET A 489 -8.11 -14.49 6.56
C MET A 489 -7.73 -13.22 7.33
N ASP A 490 -6.77 -13.30 8.26
CA ASP A 490 -6.25 -12.14 8.97
C ASP A 490 -5.63 -11.12 8.00
N TYR A 491 -4.93 -11.59 6.96
CA TYR A 491 -4.37 -10.72 5.91
C TYR A 491 -5.47 -10.01 5.12
N VAL A 492 -6.55 -10.71 4.78
CA VAL A 492 -7.73 -10.11 4.11
C VAL A 492 -8.40 -9.07 5.02
N GLU A 493 -8.61 -9.40 6.29
CA GLU A 493 -9.22 -8.50 7.27
C GLU A 493 -8.37 -7.23 7.47
N GLU A 494 -7.04 -7.33 7.51
CA GLU A 494 -6.14 -6.18 7.59
C GLU A 494 -6.19 -5.31 6.32
N LEU A 495 -6.25 -5.91 5.13
CA LEU A 495 -6.39 -5.17 3.87
C LEU A 495 -7.74 -4.43 3.79
N ILE A 496 -8.83 -5.04 4.28
CA ILE A 496 -10.14 -4.39 4.41
C ILE A 496 -10.04 -3.24 5.41
N SER A 497 -9.42 -3.47 6.56
CA SER A 497 -9.26 -2.46 7.60
C SER A 497 -8.52 -1.23 7.10
N ARG A 498 -7.45 -1.44 6.33
CA ARG A 498 -6.66 -0.36 5.72
C ARG A 498 -7.32 0.29 4.50
N SER A 499 -8.58 -0.06 4.20
CA SER A 499 -9.35 0.40 3.04
C SER A 499 -8.62 0.14 1.70
N MET A 500 -7.86 -0.96 1.62
CA MET A 500 -7.17 -1.37 0.40
C MET A 500 -8.08 -2.19 -0.52
N ILE A 501 -8.97 -2.99 0.08
CA ILE A 501 -10.00 -3.78 -0.59
C ILE A 501 -11.36 -3.57 0.09
N GLU A 502 -12.42 -3.71 -0.69
CA GLU A 502 -13.79 -3.52 -0.24
C GLU A 502 -14.49 -4.89 -0.09
N PRO A 503 -15.15 -5.17 1.05
CA PRO A 503 -16.00 -6.35 1.18
C PRO A 503 -17.27 -6.18 0.34
N ALA A 504 -17.57 -7.15 -0.53
CA ALA A 504 -18.73 -7.09 -1.41
C ALA A 504 -19.91 -7.93 -0.90
N CYS A 505 -19.64 -9.14 -0.39
CA CYS A 505 -20.63 -9.98 0.26
C CYS A 505 -20.19 -10.32 1.68
N ILE A 506 -21.11 -10.24 2.63
CA ILE A 506 -20.86 -10.60 4.04
C ILE A 506 -21.73 -11.80 4.37
N ASN A 507 -21.11 -12.85 4.91
CA ASN A 507 -21.84 -13.97 5.48
C ASN A 507 -22.57 -13.49 6.74
N LYS A 508 -23.91 -13.54 6.71
CA LYS A 508 -24.77 -13.06 7.80
C LYS A 508 -24.57 -13.81 9.12
N ASP A 509 -24.14 -15.07 9.06
CA ASP A 509 -24.00 -15.92 10.24
C ASP A 509 -22.65 -15.73 10.96
N ARG A 510 -21.59 -15.40 10.20
CA ARG A 510 -20.22 -15.24 10.73
C ARG A 510 -19.76 -13.79 10.79
N ASN A 511 -20.53 -12.85 10.22
CA ASN A 511 -20.15 -11.45 10.03
C ASN A 511 -18.77 -11.26 9.37
N LYS A 512 -18.39 -12.21 8.51
CA LYS A 512 -17.13 -12.20 7.74
C LYS A 512 -17.42 -11.99 6.26
N ALA A 513 -16.53 -11.27 5.58
CA ALA A 513 -16.62 -11.11 4.14
C ALA A 513 -16.39 -12.46 3.44
N THR A 514 -17.21 -12.77 2.43
CA THR A 514 -17.04 -13.95 1.58
C THR A 514 -16.51 -13.60 0.20
N SER A 515 -16.73 -12.36 -0.24
CA SER A 515 -16.08 -11.83 -1.44
C SER A 515 -15.64 -10.39 -1.21
N CYS A 516 -14.62 -9.99 -1.97
CA CYS A 516 -14.10 -8.64 -1.97
C CYS A 516 -13.95 -8.10 -3.40
N ARG A 517 -13.67 -6.80 -3.50
CA ARG A 517 -13.26 -6.10 -4.72
C ARG A 517 -12.10 -5.18 -4.40
N VAL A 518 -11.22 -4.96 -5.36
CA VAL A 518 -10.22 -3.89 -5.27
C VAL A 518 -10.90 -2.59 -5.68
N HIS A 519 -10.75 -1.51 -4.91
CA HIS A 519 -11.27 -0.20 -5.34
C HIS A 519 -10.62 0.22 -6.66
N ASP A 520 -11.40 0.75 -7.61
CA ASP A 520 -10.97 1.07 -8.99
C ASP A 520 -9.67 1.88 -9.05
N ILE A 521 -9.51 2.84 -8.13
CA ILE A 521 -8.32 3.69 -8.10
C ILE A 521 -7.10 2.96 -7.55
N THR A 522 -7.32 1.99 -6.66
CA THR A 522 -6.28 1.11 -6.14
C THR A 522 -5.84 0.19 -7.27
N THR A 523 -6.77 -0.38 -8.05
CA THR A 523 -6.51 -1.16 -9.27
C THR A 523 -5.56 -0.43 -10.24
N ARG A 524 -5.64 0.91 -10.27
CA ARG A 524 -4.92 1.77 -11.22
C ARG A 524 -3.63 2.39 -10.70
N ILE A 525 -3.43 2.38 -9.38
CA ILE A 525 -2.06 2.44 -8.86
C ILE A 525 -1.28 1.27 -9.48
N TRP A 526 -1.93 0.13 -9.75
CA TRP A 526 -1.27 -1.07 -10.25
C TRP A 526 -0.99 -1.14 -11.75
N GLU A 527 -1.72 -0.42 -12.61
CA GLU A 527 -1.48 -0.46 -14.07
C GLU A 527 -0.21 0.29 -14.50
N ILE A 528 0.45 1.01 -13.59
CA ILE A 528 1.86 1.47 -13.78
C ILE A 528 2.84 0.29 -13.71
N HIS A 529 2.45 -0.81 -13.08
CA HIS A 529 3.33 -1.94 -12.79
C HIS A 529 3.36 -2.99 -13.90
N ASP A 530 2.43 -2.93 -14.85
CA ASP A 530 2.42 -3.80 -16.03
C ASP A 530 3.47 -3.38 -17.09
N VAL A 531 4.02 -2.16 -16.97
CA VAL A 531 5.11 -1.66 -17.83
C VAL A 531 6.47 -2.30 -17.50
N LEU A 532 6.55 -3.21 -16.51
CA LEU A 532 7.75 -3.99 -16.21
C LEU A 532 7.88 -5.34 -16.90
N GLY A 533 6.92 -5.74 -17.74
CA GLY A 533 7.01 -7.05 -18.38
C GLY A 533 6.76 -8.20 -17.39
N VAL A 534 5.88 -8.00 -16.42
CA VAL A 534 5.25 -9.11 -15.70
C VAL A 534 4.18 -9.73 -16.62
N THR A 535 4.61 -10.33 -17.73
CA THR A 535 3.99 -11.62 -18.05
C THR A 535 4.34 -12.50 -16.87
N PHE A 536 3.37 -12.87 -16.04
CA PHE A 536 3.45 -14.12 -15.30
C PHE A 536 3.83 -15.19 -16.32
N LYS A 537 5.11 -15.51 -16.43
CA LYS A 537 5.62 -16.69 -17.15
C LYS A 537 5.43 -17.92 -16.27
N GLY A 538 4.25 -18.02 -15.67
CA GLY A 538 3.73 -19.21 -15.03
C GLY A 538 2.33 -19.35 -15.56
N SER A 539 2.10 -20.31 -16.45
CA SER A 539 0.75 -20.66 -16.85
C SER A 539 -0.06 -20.94 -15.59
N VAL A 540 -1.13 -20.18 -15.36
CA VAL A 540 -2.23 -20.53 -14.44
C VAL A 540 -2.99 -21.73 -15.04
N THR A 541 -2.30 -22.83 -15.34
CA THR A 541 -2.90 -23.97 -16.04
C THR A 541 -2.28 -25.32 -15.71
N ASN A 542 -1.54 -25.48 -14.61
CA ASN A 542 -1.05 -26.81 -14.23
C ASN A 542 -0.92 -27.05 -12.72
N ILE A 543 -1.93 -26.69 -11.91
CA ILE A 543 -2.22 -27.41 -10.64
C ILE A 543 -3.74 -27.50 -10.45
N ILE A 544 -4.44 -28.07 -11.43
CA ILE A 544 -5.72 -28.76 -11.22
C ILE A 544 -5.61 -30.06 -12.01
N VAL A 545 -4.81 -31.01 -11.50
CA VAL A 545 -4.99 -32.47 -11.56
C VAL A 545 -3.84 -33.05 -10.73
N LEU A 546 -4.09 -33.26 -9.44
CA LEU A 546 -3.81 -34.50 -8.70
C LEU A 546 -4.47 -34.45 -7.33
#